data_AF-A0A7J8GPQ0-F1
#
_entry.id   AF-A0A7J8GPQ0-F1
#
_cell.length_a   1.000
_cell.length_b   1.000
_cell.length_c   1.000
_cell.angle_alpha   90.00
_cell.angle_beta   90.00
_cell.angle_gamma   90.00
#
_symmetry.space_group_name_H-M   'P 1'
#
loop_
_entity.id
_entity.type
_entity.pdbx_description
1 polymer ?
#
loop_
_entity_poly.entity_id
_entity_poly.type
_entity_poly.pdbx_seq_one_letter_code
_entity_poly.pdbx_strand_id
1 'polypeptide(L)'
;MFFTCGPNEAMVVSGFCRSPPVMVAGGRVFVLPCIQQIQRISLNTLTLNVKSEKVKIQGQNKEMLAAACQMFLGKTEAEIAQIALETLEGHQRAIMAHMTVEEIYKDRQKFSEQVFKVASSDLVNMGISVVSYTLKDIHDDQDYLHSLGKARTAQVQKDARIGEAEAKRDAGIREAKAKQEKVSAQYLSEIEMAKAQRDYELKKATYDIEVNTRRAQADLAYQLQVRATMLVRWPGWTLPLCHFSQATTPSYFNPDPRILLSVSDPTPPYEEDLKDRNISAKEQIKRQAVCDK
;
A
#
# COMPACT_ATOMS: atom_id res chain seq x y z
N MET A 1 65.31 -28.15 -30.81
CA MET A 1 64.36 -27.21 -31.43
C MET A 1 63.60 -26.50 -30.33
N PHE A 2 63.43 -25.19 -30.42
CA PHE A 2 62.61 -24.45 -29.45
C PHE A 2 61.16 -24.43 -29.90
N PHE A 3 60.27 -24.76 -28.98
CA PHE A 3 58.84 -24.58 -29.18
C PHE A 3 58.33 -23.55 -28.18
N THR A 4 57.47 -22.66 -28.66
CA THR A 4 56.83 -21.61 -27.88
C THR A 4 55.34 -21.91 -27.75
N CYS A 5 54.76 -21.62 -26.59
CA CYS A 5 53.33 -21.71 -26.33
C CYS A 5 52.78 -20.39 -25.79
N GLY A 6 51.53 -20.11 -26.19
CA GLY A 6 50.78 -18.97 -25.71
C GLY A 6 50.40 -19.09 -24.23
N PRO A 7 49.94 -18.00 -23.59
CA PRO A 7 49.56 -17.99 -22.17
C PRO A 7 48.36 -18.90 -21.85
N ASN A 8 47.53 -19.25 -22.85
CA ASN A 8 46.38 -20.15 -22.69
C ASN A 8 46.65 -21.56 -23.27
N GLU A 9 47.92 -21.97 -23.35
CA GLU A 9 48.31 -23.31 -23.82
C GLU A 9 49.34 -23.93 -22.86
N ALA A 10 49.23 -25.24 -22.65
CA ALA A 10 50.21 -26.04 -21.94
C ALA A 10 50.91 -27.00 -22.89
N MET A 11 52.22 -27.16 -22.71
CA MET A 11 53.03 -28.17 -23.40
C MET A 11 53.37 -29.30 -22.45
N VAL A 12 53.19 -30.52 -22.93
CA VAL A 12 53.67 -31.74 -22.29
C VAL A 12 54.82 -32.29 -23.14
N VAL A 13 56.01 -32.37 -22.54
CA VAL A 13 57.18 -32.97 -23.18
C VAL A 13 57.48 -34.30 -22.52
N SER A 14 57.39 -35.37 -23.33
CA SER A 14 57.69 -36.74 -22.94
C SER A 14 58.89 -37.27 -23.73
N GLY A 15 59.60 -38.27 -23.20
CA GLY A 15 60.72 -38.92 -23.89
C GLY A 15 61.91 -39.25 -22.98
N PHE A 16 63.06 -39.53 -23.60
CA PHE A 16 64.25 -40.00 -22.89
C PHE A 16 64.77 -38.96 -21.86
N CYS A 17 65.15 -39.46 -20.68
CA CYS A 17 65.57 -38.68 -19.49
C CYS A 17 64.53 -37.70 -18.92
N ARG A 18 63.23 -37.85 -19.25
CA ARG A 18 62.14 -36.98 -18.77
C ARG A 18 61.00 -37.81 -18.16
N SER A 19 61.32 -38.55 -17.08
CA SER A 19 60.35 -39.28 -16.26
C SER A 19 60.40 -38.73 -14.82
N PRO A 20 59.38 -37.99 -14.34
CA PRO A 20 58.06 -37.74 -14.95
C PRO A 20 58.09 -36.73 -16.13
N PRO A 21 57.06 -36.76 -17.02
CA PRO A 21 56.95 -35.84 -18.14
C PRO A 21 56.93 -34.38 -17.69
N VAL A 22 57.59 -33.51 -18.44
CA VAL A 22 57.71 -32.09 -18.09
C VAL A 22 56.53 -31.32 -18.67
N MET A 23 55.78 -30.66 -17.79
CA MET A 23 54.60 -29.87 -18.14
C MET A 23 54.90 -28.38 -17.92
N VAL A 24 54.70 -27.57 -18.96
CA VAL A 24 54.97 -26.14 -18.93
C VAL A 24 53.74 -25.40 -19.47
N ALA A 25 53.11 -24.58 -18.62
CA ALA A 25 52.03 -23.68 -19.02
C ALA A 25 52.63 -22.37 -19.56
N GLY A 26 52.45 -22.09 -20.85
CA GLY A 26 53.04 -20.95 -21.55
C GLY A 26 54.57 -20.97 -21.67
N GLY A 27 55.12 -19.99 -22.40
CA GLY A 27 56.57 -19.76 -22.47
C GLY A 27 57.28 -20.59 -23.55
N ARG A 28 58.50 -21.07 -23.27
CA ARG A 28 59.38 -21.75 -24.23
C ARG A 28 59.97 -23.04 -23.66
N VAL A 29 60.03 -24.10 -24.46
CA VAL A 29 60.66 -25.37 -24.10
C VAL A 29 61.60 -25.85 -25.20
N PHE A 30 62.77 -26.36 -24.81
CA PHE A 30 63.72 -27.00 -25.71
C PHE A 30 63.45 -28.50 -25.80
N VAL A 31 63.26 -28.99 -27.02
CA VAL A 31 62.94 -30.40 -27.31
C VAL A 31 63.88 -30.95 -28.39
N LEU A 32 64.38 -32.17 -28.15
CA LEU A 32 65.24 -32.92 -29.07
C LEU A 32 64.36 -33.78 -30.02
N PRO A 33 64.34 -33.51 -31.33
CA PRO A 33 63.33 -34.06 -32.26
C PRO A 33 63.37 -35.59 -32.44
N CYS A 34 64.48 -36.25 -32.15
CA CYS A 34 64.61 -37.71 -32.34
C CYS A 34 64.29 -38.53 -31.09
N ILE A 35 64.22 -37.91 -29.90
CA ILE A 35 64.16 -38.64 -28.63
C ILE A 35 63.06 -38.12 -27.69
N GLN A 36 62.44 -37.00 -28.05
CA GLN A 36 61.41 -36.35 -27.24
C GLN A 36 60.20 -35.98 -28.10
N GLN A 37 59.00 -36.26 -27.57
CA GLN A 37 57.72 -35.92 -28.17
C GLN A 37 57.10 -34.72 -27.45
N ILE A 38 56.33 -33.93 -28.21
CA ILE A 38 55.68 -32.74 -27.71
C ILE A 38 54.18 -32.81 -28.00
N GLN A 39 53.37 -32.55 -26.98
CA GLN A 39 51.92 -32.49 -27.09
C GLN A 39 51.43 -31.19 -26.46
N ARG A 40 50.37 -30.60 -27.03
CA ARG A 40 49.81 -29.33 -26.60
C ARG A 40 48.39 -29.54 -26.10
N ILE A 41 48.03 -28.81 -25.05
CA ILE A 41 46.69 -28.80 -24.47
C ILE A 41 46.24 -27.35 -24.32
N SER A 42 45.04 -27.05 -24.78
CA SER A 42 44.42 -25.73 -24.65
C SER A 42 43.90 -25.52 -23.23
N LEU A 43 44.20 -24.37 -22.64
CA LEU A 43 43.73 -23.94 -21.30
C LEU A 43 42.56 -22.95 -21.41
N ASN A 44 41.91 -22.89 -22.58
CA ASN A 44 40.79 -22.00 -22.81
C ASN A 44 39.58 -22.36 -21.95
N THR A 45 38.75 -21.35 -21.68
CA THR A 45 37.45 -21.58 -21.04
C THR A 45 36.50 -22.17 -22.07
N LEU A 46 36.02 -23.38 -21.82
CA LEU A 46 35.01 -24.05 -22.62
C LEU A 46 33.62 -23.75 -22.06
N THR A 47 32.71 -23.31 -22.92
CA THR A 47 31.29 -23.20 -22.58
C THR A 47 30.62 -24.51 -22.94
N LEU A 48 30.17 -25.26 -21.94
CA LEU A 48 29.44 -26.49 -22.15
C LEU A 48 27.95 -26.19 -22.17
N ASN A 49 27.26 -26.69 -23.18
CA ASN A 49 25.83 -26.47 -23.31
C ASN A 49 25.03 -27.63 -22.70
N VAL A 50 25.26 -27.96 -21.43
CA VAL A 50 24.19 -28.58 -20.61
C VAL A 50 23.28 -27.45 -20.16
N LYS A 51 22.74 -26.68 -21.11
CA LYS A 51 22.00 -25.47 -20.77
C LYS A 51 22.83 -24.50 -19.86
N SER A 52 24.00 -24.08 -20.37
CA SER A 52 24.92 -22.99 -19.95
C SER A 52 25.75 -23.18 -18.68
N GLU A 53 26.93 -23.78 -18.87
CA GLU A 53 28.01 -23.80 -17.88
C GLU A 53 29.33 -23.29 -18.48
N LYS A 54 30.21 -22.76 -17.62
CA LYS A 54 31.55 -22.33 -17.99
C LYS A 54 32.57 -23.17 -17.26
N VAL A 55 33.36 -23.91 -18.03
CA VAL A 55 34.39 -24.82 -17.54
C VAL A 55 35.75 -24.31 -18.00
N LYS A 56 36.75 -24.34 -17.13
CA LYS A 56 38.11 -23.88 -17.43
C LYS A 56 39.13 -24.89 -16.91
N ILE A 57 40.15 -25.17 -17.71
CA ILE A 57 41.32 -25.92 -17.26
C ILE A 57 42.26 -24.92 -16.58
N GLN A 58 42.56 -25.12 -15.28
CA GLN A 58 43.46 -24.24 -14.55
C GLN A 58 44.92 -24.66 -14.73
N GLY A 59 45.72 -23.84 -15.40
CA GLY A 59 47.16 -24.06 -15.56
C GLY A 59 48.04 -23.65 -14.38
N GLN A 60 47.47 -23.05 -13.31
CA GLN A 60 48.25 -22.55 -12.16
C GLN A 60 48.65 -23.66 -11.19
N ASN A 61 47.78 -24.65 -10.99
CA ASN A 61 48.03 -25.77 -10.09
C ASN A 61 48.73 -26.91 -10.84
N LYS A 62 49.95 -27.24 -10.43
CA LYS A 62 50.76 -28.30 -11.05
C LYS A 62 50.08 -29.67 -10.99
N GLU A 63 49.37 -29.96 -9.91
CA GLU A 63 48.65 -31.23 -9.71
C GLU A 63 47.42 -31.35 -10.64
N MET A 64 46.59 -30.30 -10.71
CA MET A 64 45.44 -30.27 -11.63
C MET A 64 45.90 -30.31 -13.09
N LEU A 65 46.98 -29.60 -13.41
CA LEU A 65 47.57 -29.64 -14.74
C LEU A 65 48.09 -31.05 -15.08
N ALA A 66 48.70 -31.76 -14.12
CA ALA A 66 49.13 -33.14 -14.30
C ALA A 66 47.97 -34.09 -14.60
N ALA A 67 46.89 -34.00 -13.81
CA ALA A 67 45.69 -34.80 -14.03
C ALA A 67 45.04 -34.51 -15.39
N ALA A 68 44.86 -33.23 -15.74
CA ALA A 68 44.33 -32.81 -17.04
C ALA A 68 45.20 -33.31 -18.20
N CYS A 69 46.52 -33.19 -18.07
CA CYS A 69 47.44 -33.68 -19.09
C CYS A 69 47.36 -35.20 -19.24
N GLN A 70 47.21 -35.96 -18.16
CA GLN A 70 47.08 -37.40 -18.23
C GLN A 70 45.75 -37.86 -18.84
N MET A 71 44.65 -37.16 -18.55
CA MET A 71 43.31 -37.53 -19.02
C MET A 71 42.96 -37.07 -20.43
N PHE A 72 43.49 -35.92 -20.84
CA PHE A 72 43.11 -35.22 -22.08
C PHE A 72 44.22 -35.13 -23.12
N LEU A 73 45.38 -35.76 -22.88
CA LEU A 73 46.45 -35.83 -23.87
C LEU A 73 45.92 -36.42 -25.20
N GLY A 74 46.14 -35.71 -26.31
CA GLY A 74 45.76 -36.18 -27.64
C GLY A 74 44.26 -36.11 -27.96
N LYS A 75 43.41 -35.60 -27.05
CA LYS A 75 41.99 -35.34 -27.30
C LYS A 75 41.78 -33.93 -27.86
N THR A 76 40.76 -33.80 -28.70
CA THR A 76 40.29 -32.50 -29.19
C THR A 76 39.49 -31.75 -28.12
N GLU A 77 39.40 -30.43 -28.23
CA GLU A 77 38.62 -29.62 -27.29
C GLU A 77 37.14 -30.06 -27.21
N ALA A 78 36.56 -30.55 -28.32
CA ALA A 78 35.20 -31.07 -28.38
C ALA A 78 35.03 -32.37 -27.59
N GLU A 79 36.01 -33.28 -27.64
CA GLU A 79 35.98 -34.52 -26.85
C GLU A 79 36.15 -34.24 -25.36
N ILE A 80 37.02 -33.28 -25.00
CA ILE A 80 37.19 -32.84 -23.60
C ILE A 80 35.88 -32.24 -23.09
N ALA A 81 35.24 -31.40 -23.91
CA ALA A 81 33.94 -30.81 -23.62
C ALA A 81 32.86 -31.88 -23.41
N GLN A 82 32.82 -32.89 -24.28
CA GLN A 82 31.86 -34.00 -24.18
C GLN A 82 32.05 -34.83 -22.91
N ILE A 83 33.29 -35.15 -22.53
CA ILE A 83 33.56 -35.89 -21.28
C ILE A 83 33.10 -35.08 -20.07
N ALA A 84 33.41 -33.79 -20.01
CA ALA A 84 32.97 -32.93 -18.93
C ALA A 84 31.43 -32.78 -18.90
N LEU A 85 30.79 -32.72 -20.06
CA LEU A 85 29.33 -32.69 -20.23
C LEU A 85 28.68 -33.94 -19.62
N GLU A 86 29.18 -35.12 -19.97
CA GLU A 86 28.65 -36.41 -19.50
C GLU A 86 28.78 -36.56 -17.98
N THR A 87 29.91 -36.12 -17.41
CA THR A 87 30.11 -36.10 -15.96
C THR A 87 29.12 -35.15 -15.27
N LEU A 88 28.93 -33.94 -15.81
CA LEU A 88 27.98 -32.96 -15.27
C LEU A 88 26.53 -33.46 -15.34
N GLU A 89 26.13 -34.04 -16.47
CA GLU A 89 24.80 -34.63 -16.63
C GLU A 89 24.58 -35.82 -15.70
N GLY A 90 25.62 -36.62 -15.46
CA GLY A 90 25.59 -37.71 -14.48
C GLY A 90 25.29 -37.21 -13.07
N HIS A 91 26.02 -36.18 -12.61
CA HIS A 91 25.79 -35.56 -11.31
C HIS A 91 24.43 -34.87 -11.23
N GLN A 92 24.01 -34.17 -12.29
CA GLN A 92 22.69 -33.56 -12.35
C GLN A 92 21.59 -34.62 -12.19
N ARG A 93 21.69 -35.75 -12.89
CA ARG A 93 20.74 -36.87 -12.80
C ARG A 93 20.72 -37.49 -11.40
N ALA A 94 21.89 -37.63 -10.76
CA ALA A 94 21.98 -38.14 -9.40
C ALA A 94 21.28 -37.23 -8.38
N ILE A 95 21.49 -35.91 -8.46
CA ILE A 95 20.81 -34.95 -7.57
C ILE A 95 19.30 -34.91 -7.84
N MET A 96 18.88 -35.00 -9.11
CA MET A 96 17.46 -35.11 -9.47
C MET A 96 16.78 -36.36 -8.91
N ALA A 97 17.52 -37.44 -8.65
CA ALA A 97 16.95 -38.65 -8.03
C ALA A 97 16.67 -38.48 -6.53
N HIS A 98 17.34 -37.54 -5.86
CA HIS A 98 17.18 -37.30 -4.43
C HIS A 98 16.20 -36.14 -4.11
N MET A 99 16.05 -35.18 -5.02
CA MET A 99 15.15 -34.03 -4.85
C MET A 99 13.83 -34.23 -5.60
N THR A 100 12.72 -33.76 -5.02
CA THR A 100 11.41 -33.75 -5.70
C THR A 100 11.30 -32.59 -6.69
N VAL A 101 10.43 -32.75 -7.69
CA VAL A 101 10.22 -31.71 -8.74
C VAL A 101 9.74 -30.40 -8.12
N GLU A 102 8.92 -30.46 -7.07
CA GLU A 102 8.43 -29.30 -6.33
C GLU A 102 9.53 -28.54 -5.61
N GLU A 103 10.49 -29.25 -5.00
CA GLU A 103 11.64 -28.64 -4.34
C GLU A 103 12.55 -27.93 -5.34
N ILE A 104 12.84 -28.58 -6.47
CA ILE A 104 13.66 -27.98 -7.53
C ILE A 104 12.99 -26.72 -8.09
N TYR A 105 11.65 -26.73 -8.23
CA TYR A 105 10.91 -25.58 -8.74
C TYR A 105 10.86 -24.41 -7.75
N LYS A 106 10.76 -24.69 -6.45
CA LYS A 106 10.76 -23.66 -5.38
C LYS A 106 12.14 -23.04 -5.21
N ASP A 107 13.19 -23.86 -5.10
CA ASP A 107 14.54 -23.42 -4.74
C ASP A 107 15.58 -23.84 -5.79
N ARG A 108 15.57 -23.16 -6.94
CA ARG A 108 16.52 -23.44 -8.05
C ARG A 108 17.99 -23.21 -7.68
N GLN A 109 18.26 -22.25 -6.79
CA GLN A 109 19.61 -21.98 -6.32
C GLN A 109 20.17 -23.15 -5.50
N LYS A 110 19.37 -23.69 -4.58
CA LYS A 110 19.75 -24.86 -3.76
C LYS A 110 20.11 -26.06 -4.63
N PHE A 111 19.29 -26.35 -5.65
CA PHE A 111 19.61 -27.40 -6.62
C PHE A 111 20.94 -27.13 -7.34
N SER A 112 21.11 -25.91 -7.87
CA SER A 112 22.30 -25.50 -8.61
C SER A 112 23.58 -25.59 -7.76
N GLU A 113 23.51 -25.19 -6.49
CA GLU A 113 24.62 -25.28 -5.54
C GLU A 113 25.00 -26.73 -5.23
N GLN A 114 24.02 -27.61 -5.08
CA GLN A 114 24.27 -29.04 -4.81
C GLN A 114 24.93 -29.72 -6.00
N VAL A 115 24.41 -29.50 -7.22
CA VAL A 115 25.01 -30.03 -8.45
C VAL A 115 26.43 -29.47 -8.62
N PHE A 116 26.61 -28.16 -8.44
CA PHE A 116 27.92 -27.52 -8.52
C PHE A 116 28.92 -28.12 -7.52
N LYS A 117 28.52 -28.31 -6.26
CA LYS A 117 29.41 -28.83 -5.21
C LYS A 117 29.92 -30.23 -5.52
N VAL A 118 29.01 -31.13 -5.91
CA VAL A 118 29.35 -32.53 -6.20
C VAL A 118 30.16 -32.62 -7.49
N ALA A 119 29.70 -31.99 -8.57
CA ALA A 119 30.39 -32.02 -9.85
C ALA A 119 31.77 -31.33 -9.81
N SER A 120 31.90 -30.22 -9.06
CA SER A 120 33.19 -29.52 -8.95
C SER A 120 34.26 -30.40 -8.32
N SER A 121 33.93 -31.18 -7.28
CA SER A 121 34.90 -32.08 -6.65
C SER A 121 35.40 -33.18 -7.59
N ASP A 122 34.51 -33.70 -8.44
CA ASP A 122 34.82 -34.78 -9.37
C ASP A 122 35.61 -34.26 -10.60
N LEU A 123 35.17 -33.13 -11.16
CA LEU A 123 35.86 -32.47 -12.28
C LEU A 123 37.27 -31.99 -11.88
N VAL A 124 37.48 -31.56 -10.63
CA VAL A 124 38.81 -31.17 -10.13
C VAL A 124 39.78 -32.35 -10.15
N ASN A 125 39.34 -33.56 -9.85
CA ASN A 125 40.18 -34.77 -9.95
C ASN A 125 40.61 -35.06 -11.39
N MET A 126 39.82 -34.63 -12.37
CA MET A 126 40.15 -34.69 -13.80
C MET A 126 41.00 -33.51 -14.29
N GLY A 127 41.31 -32.55 -13.40
CA GLY A 127 42.04 -31.32 -13.75
C GLY A 127 41.17 -30.24 -14.40
N ILE A 128 39.85 -30.35 -14.28
CA ILE A 128 38.86 -29.41 -14.79
C ILE A 128 38.29 -28.57 -13.64
N SER A 129 38.19 -27.25 -13.81
CA SER A 129 37.56 -26.34 -12.84
C SER A 129 36.26 -25.77 -13.42
N VAL A 130 35.16 -25.91 -12.69
CA VAL A 130 33.89 -25.25 -13.04
C VAL A 130 33.91 -23.84 -12.48
N VAL A 131 33.62 -22.84 -13.32
CA VAL A 131 33.55 -21.43 -12.89
C VAL A 131 32.18 -21.09 -12.33
N SER A 132 31.12 -21.55 -13.00
CA SER A 132 29.74 -21.30 -12.60
C SER A 132 28.79 -22.32 -13.21
N TYR A 133 27.84 -22.79 -12.40
CA TYR A 133 26.72 -23.61 -12.83
C TYR A 133 25.43 -22.79 -12.74
N THR A 134 24.66 -22.72 -13.82
CA THR A 134 23.36 -22.04 -13.82
C THR A 134 22.32 -22.92 -14.50
N LEU A 135 21.27 -23.27 -13.77
CA LEU A 135 20.11 -23.96 -14.35
C LEU A 135 19.33 -23.01 -15.28
N LYS A 136 19.08 -23.41 -16.53
CA LYS A 136 18.15 -22.70 -17.43
C LYS A 136 16.68 -22.99 -17.06
N ASP A 137 16.06 -23.92 -17.78
CA ASP A 137 14.63 -24.17 -17.72
C ASP A 137 14.32 -25.66 -17.54
N ILE A 138 13.40 -25.90 -16.61
CA ILE A 138 12.82 -27.20 -16.27
C ILE A 138 11.55 -27.34 -17.12
N HIS A 139 11.49 -28.42 -17.90
CA HIS A 139 10.34 -28.75 -18.73
C HIS A 139 9.83 -30.12 -18.33
N ASP A 140 8.51 -30.28 -18.39
CA ASP A 140 7.81 -31.54 -18.14
C ASP A 140 6.91 -31.84 -19.36
N ASP A 141 6.80 -33.11 -19.72
CA ASP A 141 5.98 -33.58 -20.85
C ASP A 141 4.49 -33.69 -20.47
N GLN A 142 4.17 -33.85 -19.18
CA GLN A 142 2.82 -34.11 -18.66
C GLN A 142 2.09 -32.86 -18.13
N ASP A 143 2.60 -31.66 -18.42
CA ASP A 143 2.00 -30.37 -18.01
C ASP A 143 1.71 -30.26 -16.49
N TYR A 144 2.43 -31.03 -15.66
CA TYR A 144 2.24 -31.09 -14.20
C TYR A 144 2.54 -29.73 -13.56
N LEU A 145 3.66 -29.12 -13.95
CA LEU A 145 4.09 -27.82 -13.43
C LEU A 145 3.09 -26.70 -13.76
N HIS A 146 2.48 -26.75 -14.94
CA HIS A 146 1.43 -25.80 -15.32
C HIS A 146 0.17 -25.99 -14.48
N SER A 147 -0.21 -27.24 -14.23
CA SER A 147 -1.34 -27.59 -13.37
C SER A 147 -1.15 -27.15 -11.91
N LEU A 148 0.07 -27.29 -11.37
CA LEU A 148 0.43 -26.78 -10.05
C LEU A 148 0.30 -25.25 -9.96
N GLY A 149 0.73 -24.55 -11.01
CA GLY A 149 0.56 -23.10 -11.14
C GLY A 149 -0.90 -22.68 -11.14
N LYS A 150 -1.76 -23.36 -11.90
CA LYS A 150 -3.21 -23.08 -11.97
C LYS A 150 -3.89 -23.13 -10.60
N ALA A 151 -3.57 -24.14 -9.78
CA ALA A 151 -4.15 -24.26 -8.44
C ALA A 151 -3.80 -23.07 -7.54
N ARG A 152 -2.54 -22.63 -7.57
CA ARG A 152 -2.09 -21.45 -6.80
C ARG A 152 -2.70 -20.16 -7.32
N THR A 153 -2.78 -19.99 -8.64
CA THR A 153 -3.46 -18.83 -9.25
C THR A 153 -4.94 -18.78 -8.87
N ALA A 154 -5.64 -19.92 -8.93
CA ALA A 154 -7.04 -20.00 -8.52
C ALA A 154 -7.24 -19.66 -7.05
N GLN A 155 -6.35 -20.12 -6.17
CA GLN A 155 -6.38 -19.79 -4.74
C GLN A 155 -6.17 -18.29 -4.51
N VAL A 156 -5.17 -17.67 -5.14
CA VAL A 156 -4.93 -16.22 -5.02
C VAL A 156 -6.11 -15.41 -5.56
N GLN A 157 -6.71 -15.84 -6.69
CA GLN A 157 -7.90 -15.18 -7.23
C GLN A 157 -9.11 -15.32 -6.31
N LYS A 158 -9.30 -16.48 -5.68
CA LYS A 158 -10.36 -16.69 -4.70
C LYS A 158 -10.18 -15.75 -3.51
N ASP A 159 -8.98 -15.69 -2.95
CA ASP A 159 -8.69 -14.85 -1.79
C ASP A 159 -8.84 -13.35 -2.14
N ALA A 160 -8.41 -12.94 -3.34
CA ALA A 160 -8.65 -11.60 -3.86
C ALA A 160 -10.16 -11.28 -3.97
N ARG A 161 -10.99 -12.20 -4.50
CA ARG A 161 -12.45 -12.01 -4.57
C ARG A 161 -13.11 -11.92 -3.20
N ILE A 162 -12.63 -12.69 -2.22
CA ILE A 162 -13.11 -12.60 -0.84
C ILE A 162 -12.77 -11.23 -0.27
N GLY A 163 -11.52 -10.77 -0.43
CA GLY A 163 -11.09 -9.44 0.02
C GLY A 163 -11.87 -8.31 -0.64
N GLU A 164 -12.16 -8.40 -1.94
CA GLU A 164 -13.01 -7.42 -2.65
C GLU A 164 -14.46 -7.42 -2.11
N ALA A 165 -15.03 -8.59 -1.85
CA ALA A 165 -16.39 -8.72 -1.33
C ALA A 165 -16.51 -8.17 0.09
N GLU A 166 -15.51 -8.43 0.95
CA GLU A 166 -15.42 -7.89 2.31
C GLU A 166 -15.25 -6.37 2.29
N ALA A 167 -14.32 -5.86 1.48
CA ALA A 167 -14.10 -4.42 1.33
C ALA A 167 -15.37 -3.70 0.83
N LYS A 168 -16.09 -4.30 -0.14
CA LYS A 168 -17.36 -3.75 -0.65
C LYS A 168 -18.47 -3.78 0.39
N ARG A 169 -18.56 -4.85 1.19
CA ARG A 169 -19.51 -4.94 2.31
C ARG A 169 -19.26 -3.82 3.33
N ASP A 170 -18.01 -3.67 3.75
CA ASP A 170 -17.63 -2.69 4.77
C ASP A 170 -17.79 -1.25 4.28
N ALA A 171 -17.51 -1.00 3.00
CA ALA A 171 -17.80 0.27 2.36
C ALA A 171 -19.31 0.55 2.35
N GLY A 172 -20.14 -0.42 1.98
CA GLY A 172 -21.60 -0.28 1.98
C GLY A 172 -22.20 -0.02 3.36
N ILE A 173 -21.69 -0.69 4.41
CA ILE A 173 -22.11 -0.44 5.80
C ILE A 173 -21.75 0.99 6.24
N ARG A 174 -20.52 1.43 5.95
CA ARG A 174 -20.07 2.78 6.26
C ARG A 174 -20.89 3.84 5.54
N GLU A 175 -21.18 3.62 4.26
CA GLU A 175 -22.01 4.52 3.46
C GLU A 175 -23.45 4.58 3.98
N ALA A 176 -24.06 3.44 4.30
CA ALA A 176 -25.40 3.38 4.86
C ALA A 176 -25.49 4.11 6.22
N LYS A 177 -24.50 3.90 7.09
CA LYS A 177 -24.40 4.58 8.38
C LYS A 177 -24.24 6.09 8.20
N ALA A 178 -23.33 6.53 7.33
CA ALA A 178 -23.13 7.95 7.02
C ALA A 178 -24.42 8.58 6.44
N LYS A 179 -25.17 7.84 5.62
CA LYS A 179 -26.45 8.30 5.07
C LYS A 179 -27.53 8.41 6.14
N GLN A 180 -27.62 7.44 7.05
CA GLN A 180 -28.56 7.48 8.18
C GLN A 180 -28.27 8.67 9.10
N GLU A 181 -27.00 8.88 9.45
CA GLU A 181 -26.56 10.02 10.25
C GLU A 181 -26.91 11.35 9.56
N LYS A 182 -26.59 11.48 8.27
CA LYS A 182 -26.95 12.66 7.46
C LYS A 182 -28.45 12.96 7.48
N VAL A 183 -29.29 11.95 7.24
CA VAL A 183 -30.75 12.12 7.20
C VAL A 183 -31.30 12.47 8.58
N SER A 184 -30.79 11.84 9.64
CA SER A 184 -31.19 12.16 11.00
C SER A 184 -30.87 13.61 11.39
N ALA A 185 -29.68 14.10 11.02
CA ALA A 185 -29.29 15.49 11.22
C ALA A 185 -30.20 16.46 10.43
N GLN A 186 -30.55 16.13 9.19
CA GLN A 186 -31.49 16.93 8.39
C GLN A 186 -32.86 17.03 9.07
N TYR A 187 -33.42 15.93 9.55
CA TYR A 187 -34.71 15.96 10.26
C TYR A 187 -34.66 16.76 11.56
N LEU A 188 -33.57 16.67 12.32
CA LEU A 188 -33.39 17.49 13.52
C LEU A 188 -33.38 18.98 13.17
N SER A 189 -32.63 19.37 12.15
CA SER A 189 -32.63 20.75 11.65
C SER A 189 -34.01 21.21 11.17
N GLU A 190 -34.75 20.37 10.44
CA GLU A 190 -36.12 20.69 9.99
C GLU A 190 -37.09 20.87 11.17
N ILE A 191 -36.99 20.02 12.20
CA ILE A 191 -37.80 20.14 13.42
C ILE A 191 -37.48 21.44 14.15
N GLU A 192 -36.20 21.82 14.26
CA GLU A 192 -35.77 23.07 14.88
C GLU A 192 -36.28 24.29 14.10
N MET A 193 -36.17 24.27 12.77
CA MET A 193 -36.71 25.32 11.91
C MET A 193 -38.23 25.44 12.05
N ALA A 194 -38.95 24.32 12.07
CA ALA A 194 -40.41 24.31 12.24
C ALA A 194 -40.84 24.80 13.64
N LYS A 195 -40.08 24.50 14.69
CA LYS A 195 -40.30 25.06 16.02
C LYS A 195 -40.07 26.57 16.03
N ALA A 196 -38.94 27.04 15.51
CA ALA A 196 -38.63 28.46 15.43
C ALA A 196 -39.69 29.24 14.63
N GLN A 197 -40.18 28.67 13.52
CA GLN A 197 -41.23 29.27 12.72
C GLN A 197 -42.55 29.38 13.49
N ARG A 198 -42.98 28.32 14.19
CA ARG A 198 -44.20 28.34 15.02
C ARG A 198 -44.09 29.37 16.15
N ASP A 199 -42.95 29.41 16.83
CA ASP A 199 -42.72 30.35 17.93
C ASP A 199 -42.72 31.81 17.43
N TYR A 200 -42.15 32.04 16.25
CA TYR A 200 -42.21 33.33 15.57
C TYR A 200 -43.66 33.72 15.23
N GLU A 201 -44.44 32.82 14.66
CA GLU A 201 -45.85 33.07 14.30
C GLU A 201 -46.73 33.32 15.53
N LEU A 202 -46.54 32.58 16.62
CA LEU A 202 -47.24 32.82 17.88
C LEU A 202 -46.91 34.20 18.45
N LYS A 203 -45.62 34.56 18.53
CA LYS A 203 -45.20 35.89 18.99
C LYS A 203 -45.78 36.99 18.11
N LYS A 204 -45.71 36.83 16.79
CA LYS A 204 -46.32 37.77 15.84
C LYS A 204 -47.82 37.93 16.09
N ALA A 205 -48.57 36.84 16.24
CA ALA A 205 -50.00 36.89 16.54
C ALA A 205 -50.29 37.61 17.86
N THR A 206 -49.48 37.39 18.91
CA THR A 206 -49.63 38.12 20.18
C THR A 206 -49.40 39.62 20.02
N TYR A 207 -48.37 40.02 19.26
CA TYR A 207 -48.11 41.44 18.98
C TYR A 207 -49.20 42.06 18.11
N ASP A 208 -49.71 41.35 17.12
CA ASP A 208 -50.81 41.83 16.28
C ASP A 208 -52.08 42.06 17.11
N ILE A 209 -52.40 41.18 18.08
CA ILE A 209 -53.49 41.39 19.03
C ILE A 209 -53.26 42.65 19.87
N GLU A 210 -52.05 42.84 20.41
CA GLU A 210 -51.70 44.02 21.23
C GLU A 210 -51.77 45.32 20.41
N VAL A 211 -51.28 45.30 19.16
CA VAL A 211 -51.36 46.46 18.25
C VAL A 211 -52.80 46.75 17.88
N ASN A 212 -53.58 45.74 17.51
CA ASN A 212 -54.98 45.91 17.12
C ASN A 212 -55.85 46.39 18.28
N THR A 213 -55.63 45.89 19.50
CA THR A 213 -56.35 46.35 20.70
C THR A 213 -56.02 47.80 21.03
N ARG A 214 -54.74 48.19 20.99
CA ARG A 214 -54.34 49.60 21.19
C ARG A 214 -54.90 50.52 20.10
N ARG A 215 -54.91 50.07 18.85
CA ARG A 215 -55.49 50.81 17.72
C ARG A 215 -56.98 51.02 17.90
N ALA A 216 -57.73 49.97 18.26
CA ALA A 216 -59.16 50.07 18.55
C ALA A 216 -59.47 51.00 19.73
N GLN A 217 -58.65 51.00 20.78
CA GLN A 217 -58.78 51.95 21.91
C GLN A 217 -58.52 53.39 21.47
N ALA A 218 -57.49 53.63 20.64
CA ALA A 218 -57.18 54.96 20.11
C ALA A 218 -58.30 55.48 19.20
N ASP A 219 -58.84 54.63 18.32
CA ASP A 219 -59.96 54.97 17.44
C ASP A 219 -61.22 55.29 18.25
N LEU A 220 -61.51 54.50 19.31
CA LEU A 220 -62.64 54.76 20.21
C LEU A 220 -62.47 56.10 20.95
N ALA A 221 -61.28 56.39 21.48
CA ALA A 221 -60.99 57.66 22.16
C ALA A 221 -61.12 58.85 21.20
N TYR A 222 -60.62 58.71 19.97
CA TYR A 222 -60.76 59.73 18.92
C TYR A 222 -62.24 59.99 18.59
N GLN A 223 -63.05 58.96 18.41
CA GLN A 223 -64.49 59.11 18.17
C GLN A 223 -65.22 59.80 19.32
N LEU A 224 -64.89 59.47 20.57
CA LEU A 224 -65.44 60.15 21.74
C LEU A 224 -65.06 61.63 21.75
N GLN A 225 -63.81 61.98 21.43
CA GLN A 225 -63.35 63.37 21.36
C GLN A 225 -64.04 64.15 20.23
N VAL A 226 -64.19 63.57 19.04
CA VAL A 226 -64.94 64.18 17.93
C VAL A 226 -66.39 64.41 18.32
N ARG A 227 -67.05 63.43 18.94
CA ARG A 227 -68.45 63.54 19.39
C ARG A 227 -68.62 64.60 20.48
N ALA A 228 -67.70 64.66 21.45
CA ALA A 228 -67.68 65.72 22.46
C ALA A 228 -67.49 67.11 21.82
N THR A 229 -66.58 67.24 20.85
CA THR A 229 -66.34 68.49 20.13
C THR A 229 -67.56 68.92 19.30
N MET A 230 -68.26 67.97 18.67
CA MET A 230 -69.50 68.23 17.94
C MET A 230 -70.64 68.69 18.86
N LEU A 231 -70.78 68.10 20.06
CA LEU A 231 -71.79 68.52 21.03
C LEU A 231 -71.59 69.97 21.52
N VAL A 232 -70.35 70.44 21.62
CA VAL A 232 -70.04 71.84 21.96
C VAL A 232 -70.33 72.81 20.80
N ARG A 233 -70.48 72.30 19.57
CA ARG A 233 -70.59 73.09 18.32
C ARG A 233 -72.00 73.10 17.70
N TRP A 234 -73.05 72.74 18.44
CA TRP A 234 -74.44 72.91 17.97
C TRP A 234 -74.93 74.36 18.17
N PRO A 235 -75.29 75.10 17.09
CA PRO A 235 -75.94 76.38 17.23
C PRO A 235 -77.46 76.18 17.30
N GLY A 236 -78.09 76.71 18.34
CA GLY A 236 -79.48 77.17 18.19
C GLY A 236 -80.59 76.48 18.97
N TRP A 237 -80.33 75.86 20.13
CA TRP A 237 -81.40 75.64 21.13
C TRP A 237 -80.90 75.93 22.55
N THR A 238 -81.44 77.01 23.11
CA THR A 238 -81.30 77.44 24.51
C THR A 238 -82.41 76.84 25.37
N LEU A 239 -82.04 76.38 26.58
CA LEU A 239 -82.77 76.32 27.87
C LEU A 239 -82.71 74.92 28.53
N PRO A 240 -82.77 74.81 29.87
CA PRO A 240 -82.38 75.73 30.94
C PRO A 240 -81.30 75.10 31.86
N LEU A 241 -80.75 75.91 32.76
CA LEU A 241 -79.91 75.45 33.88
C LEU A 241 -80.63 74.38 34.71
N CYS A 242 -80.18 73.13 34.64
CA CYS A 242 -80.39 72.15 35.70
C CYS A 242 -79.02 71.74 36.25
N HIS A 243 -78.89 71.88 37.57
CA HIS A 243 -77.78 71.49 38.42
C HIS A 243 -77.08 70.20 37.93
N PHE A 244 -75.85 70.33 37.43
CA PHE A 244 -74.91 69.22 37.48
C PHE A 244 -74.13 69.33 38.78
N SER A 245 -74.61 68.58 39.77
CA SER A 245 -73.86 68.17 40.94
C SER A 245 -72.43 67.80 40.53
N GLN A 246 -71.45 68.21 41.32
CA GLN A 246 -70.08 67.72 41.23
C GLN A 246 -70.11 66.19 41.38
N ALA A 247 -70.20 65.48 40.26
CA ALA A 247 -69.91 64.06 40.19
C ALA A 247 -68.39 63.92 40.29
N THR A 248 -67.95 63.73 41.53
CA THR A 248 -66.92 62.76 41.92
C THR A 248 -65.90 62.46 40.84
N THR A 249 -64.72 63.06 40.98
CA THR A 249 -63.47 62.36 40.65
C THR A 249 -63.46 61.01 41.37
N PRO A 250 -63.35 59.86 40.69
CA PRO A 250 -62.73 58.71 41.31
C PRO A 250 -61.23 58.91 41.14
N SER A 251 -60.66 59.65 42.09
CA SER A 251 -59.31 59.34 42.55
C SER A 251 -59.35 57.93 43.15
N TYR A 252 -58.38 57.11 42.75
CA TYR A 252 -58.02 55.80 43.31
C TYR A 252 -58.95 54.61 42.99
N PHE A 253 -58.46 53.77 42.07
CA PHE A 253 -58.20 52.38 42.44
C PHE A 253 -56.83 51.98 41.91
N ASN A 254 -55.82 52.13 42.77
CA ASN A 254 -54.57 51.40 42.66
C ASN A 254 -54.67 50.22 43.63
N PRO A 255 -54.77 48.97 43.15
CA PRO A 255 -54.33 47.82 43.90
C PRO A 255 -52.87 47.49 43.52
N ASP A 256 -52.00 47.85 44.44
CA ASP A 256 -50.66 47.33 44.75
C ASP A 256 -49.58 47.15 43.65
N PRO A 257 -48.40 47.77 43.85
CA PRO A 257 -47.16 47.39 43.19
C PRO A 257 -46.57 46.15 43.90
N ARG A 258 -47.20 44.99 43.70
CA ARG A 258 -46.66 43.69 44.10
C ARG A 258 -46.57 42.71 42.94
N ILE A 259 -45.99 43.15 41.83
CA ILE A 259 -45.14 42.29 40.98
C ILE A 259 -43.95 43.14 40.50
N LEU A 260 -43.15 43.62 41.46
CA LEU A 260 -41.77 43.98 41.19
C LEU A 260 -40.99 42.67 41.08
N LEU A 261 -40.39 42.48 39.91
CA LEU A 261 -39.14 41.75 39.70
C LEU A 261 -39.04 40.35 40.33
N SER A 262 -39.32 39.35 39.50
CA SER A 262 -38.26 38.39 39.18
C SER A 262 -38.39 38.00 37.72
N VAL A 263 -37.93 38.90 36.85
CA VAL A 263 -37.20 38.43 35.67
C VAL A 263 -35.92 37.81 36.24
N SER A 264 -36.03 36.56 36.69
CA SER A 264 -34.90 35.67 36.68
C SER A 264 -34.83 35.22 35.23
N ASP A 265 -34.05 35.94 34.43
CA ASP A 265 -33.56 35.34 33.19
C ASP A 265 -32.95 33.98 33.60
N PRO A 266 -33.43 32.83 33.09
CA PRO A 266 -32.51 31.73 32.97
C PRO A 266 -31.45 32.21 31.98
N THR A 267 -30.30 32.60 32.51
CA THR A 267 -29.05 32.58 31.77
C THR A 267 -29.06 31.29 30.95
N PRO A 268 -28.90 31.35 29.61
CA PRO A 268 -28.80 30.13 28.83
C PRO A 268 -27.58 29.37 29.37
N PRO A 269 -27.72 28.11 29.80
CA PRO A 269 -26.54 27.31 29.98
C PRO A 269 -25.94 27.10 28.59
N TYR A 270 -24.62 27.23 28.52
CA TYR A 270 -23.79 26.50 27.56
C TYR A 270 -23.49 27.17 26.21
N GLU A 271 -22.63 28.20 26.20
CA GLU A 271 -21.90 28.62 24.99
C GLU A 271 -20.37 28.63 25.16
N GLU A 272 -19.83 28.25 26.33
CA GLU A 272 -18.38 28.12 26.56
C GLU A 272 -17.82 26.75 26.13
N ASP A 273 -18.61 25.69 26.20
CA ASP A 273 -18.12 24.33 25.94
C ASP A 273 -18.04 23.92 24.45
N LEU A 274 -18.61 24.73 23.54
CA LEU A 274 -18.51 24.51 22.09
C LEU A 274 -17.24 25.15 21.50
N LYS A 275 -16.64 26.15 22.16
CA LYS A 275 -15.35 26.70 21.74
C LYS A 275 -14.19 25.80 22.15
N ASP A 276 -14.20 25.27 23.38
CA ASP A 276 -13.12 24.40 23.86
C ASP A 276 -13.09 23.03 23.18
N ARG A 277 -14.25 22.46 22.83
CA ARG A 277 -14.29 21.23 22.01
C ARG A 277 -13.83 21.44 20.57
N ASN A 278 -14.10 22.60 19.98
CA ASN A 278 -13.64 22.93 18.62
C ASN A 278 -12.14 23.29 18.58
N ILE A 279 -11.58 23.81 19.66
CA ILE A 279 -10.13 24.05 19.80
C ILE A 279 -9.39 22.71 19.97
N SER A 280 -9.87 21.83 20.86
CA SER A 280 -9.29 20.50 21.07
C SER A 280 -9.32 19.60 19.81
N ALA A 281 -10.42 19.62 19.05
CA ALA A 281 -10.53 18.88 17.79
C ALA A 281 -9.60 19.41 16.68
N LYS A 282 -9.43 20.73 16.58
CA LYS A 282 -8.48 21.35 15.62
C LYS A 282 -7.02 21.05 15.98
N GLU A 283 -6.70 20.93 17.27
CA GLU A 283 -5.33 20.68 17.75
C GLU A 283 -4.94 19.20 17.62
N GLN A 284 -5.89 18.26 17.73
CA GLN A 284 -5.67 16.84 17.43
C GLN A 284 -5.46 16.56 15.94
N ILE A 285 -6.22 17.21 15.05
CA ILE A 285 -6.03 17.06 13.59
C ILE A 285 -4.68 17.63 13.15
N LYS A 286 -4.22 18.71 13.79
CA LYS A 286 -2.91 19.32 13.52
C LYS A 286 -1.74 18.45 14.00
N ARG A 287 -1.91 17.65 15.07
CA ARG A 287 -0.91 16.68 15.53
C ARG A 287 -0.87 15.41 14.67
N GLN A 288 -2.01 14.94 14.17
CA GLN A 288 -2.06 13.77 13.28
C GLN A 288 -1.37 14.04 11.93
N ALA A 289 -1.53 15.24 11.37
CA ALA A 289 -0.88 15.63 10.11
C ALA A 289 0.65 15.83 10.21
N VAL A 290 1.22 15.85 11.42
CA VAL A 290 2.68 15.95 11.65
C VAL A 290 3.32 14.55 11.80
N CYS A 291 2.53 13.50 12.04
CA CYS A 291 3.03 12.11 12.11
C CYS A 291 3.01 11.37 10.76
N ASP A 292 2.33 11.90 9.73
CA ASP A 292 2.23 11.31 8.40
C ASP A 292 3.17 11.95 7.35
N LYS A 293 4.22 12.66 7.79
CA LYS A 293 5.35 13.14 6.97
C LYS A 293 6.66 12.57 7.49
#